data_AF-A0A379FY94-F1
#
_entry.id   AF-A0A379FY94-F1
#
_cell.length_a   1.000
_cell.length_b   1.000
_cell.length_c   1.000
_cell.angle_alpha   90.00
_cell.angle_beta   90.00
_cell.angle_gamma   90.00
#
_symmetry.space_group_name_H-M   'P 1'
#
loop_
_entity.id
_entity.type
_entity.pdbx_description
1 polymer ?
#
loop_
_entity_poly.entity_id
_entity_poly.type
_entity_poly.pdbx_seq_one_letter_code
_entity_poly.pdbx_strand_id
1 'polypeptide(L)' 'MGVSDLAVDTQGVGDGSQVVVSGKITNDLQVKYGVGIFDSLATLTLRYRLMPKLYLEAVSGVNQALDLLYQFEF' A
#
# COMPACT_ATOMS: atom_id res chain seq x y z
N MET A 1 3.35 22.52 0.87
CA MET A 1 3.60 21.11 1.21
C MET A 1 2.26 20.51 1.61
N GLY A 2 1.45 20.14 0.62
CA GLY A 2 0.08 19.67 0.81
C GLY A 2 0.03 18.17 0.58
N VAL A 3 -0.69 17.46 1.43
CA VAL A 3 -0.95 16.02 1.27
C VAL A 3 -1.86 15.89 0.04
N SER A 4 -1.26 15.72 -1.14
CA SER A 4 -1.99 15.50 -2.39
C SER A 4 -2.34 14.03 -2.48
N ASP A 5 -3.63 13.74 -2.63
CA ASP A 5 -4.22 12.42 -2.90
C ASP A 5 -4.29 11.49 -1.67
N LEU A 6 -5.13 11.84 -0.70
CA LEU A 6 -5.77 10.83 0.14
C LEU A 6 -6.90 10.21 -0.69
N ALA A 7 -6.66 9.03 -1.24
CA ALA A 7 -7.68 8.24 -1.92
C ALA A 7 -8.17 7.15 -0.96
N VAL A 8 -9.46 7.21 -0.63
CA VAL A 8 -10.15 6.22 0.18
C VAL A 8 -10.98 5.38 -0.78
N ASP A 9 -10.49 4.18 -1.06
CA ASP A 9 -11.18 3.19 -1.89
C ASP A 9 -11.72 2.08 -0.98
N THR A 10 -13.00 1.77 -1.13
CA THR A 10 -13.62 0.59 -0.51
C THR A 10 -13.58 -0.55 -1.52
N GLN A 11 -12.84 -1.61 -1.21
CA GLN A 11 -12.57 -2.68 -2.18
C GLN A 11 -13.19 -4.01 -1.72
N GLY A 12 -14.48 -4.20 -1.94
CA GLY A 12 -15.14 -5.49 -1.65
C GLY A 12 -16.66 -5.45 -1.75
N VAL A 13 -17.25 -6.49 -2.35
CA VAL A 13 -18.71 -6.70 -2.45
C VAL A 13 -19.07 -7.90 -1.57
N GLY A 14 -19.95 -7.74 -0.58
CA GLY A 14 -20.40 -8.81 0.33
C GLY A 14 -19.68 -8.85 1.70
N ASP A 15 -19.47 -10.05 2.25
CA ASP A 15 -18.92 -10.32 3.60
C ASP A 15 -17.41 -10.01 3.77
N GLY A 16 -16.74 -9.61 2.69
CA GLY A 16 -15.30 -9.30 2.66
C GLY A 16 -15.00 -7.82 2.48
N SER A 17 -15.87 -6.95 3.01
CA SER A 17 -15.69 -5.52 2.83
C SER A 17 -14.41 -5.06 3.57
N GLN A 18 -13.60 -4.25 2.89
CA GLN A 18 -12.34 -3.72 3.40
C GLN A 18 -12.22 -2.26 2.99
N VAL A 19 -11.76 -1.44 3.91
CA VAL A 19 -11.48 -0.03 3.67
C VAL A 19 -10.00 0.10 3.44
N VAL A 20 -9.61 0.57 2.26
CA VAL A 20 -8.20 0.83 1.94
C VAL A 20 -8.00 2.33 1.84
N VAL A 21 -7.13 2.83 2.70
CA VAL A 21 -6.69 4.21 2.71
C VAL A 21 -5.31 4.26 2.09
N SER A 22 -5.17 4.98 0.98
CA SER A 22 -3.86 5.22 0.37
C SER A 22 -3.49 6.70 0.46
N GLY A 23 -2.22 6.96 0.75
CA GLY A 23 -1.67 8.29 0.87
C GLY A 23 -0.25 8.34 0.30
N LYS A 24 0.04 9.41 -0.43
CA LYS A 24 1.39 9.69 -0.94
C LYS A 24 2.09 10.66 0.01
N ILE A 25 3.16 10.20 0.66
CA ILE A 25 3.98 11.04 1.55
C ILE A 25 4.97 11.87 0.73
N THR A 26 5.48 11.30 -0.36
CA THR A 26 6.42 11.93 -1.30
C THR A 26 6.16 11.37 -2.70
N ASN A 27 6.71 11.97 -3.75
CA ASN A 27 6.58 11.45 -5.13
C ASN A 27 7.05 9.99 -5.27
N ASP A 28 7.95 9.54 -4.39
CA ASP A 28 8.55 8.20 -4.43
C ASP A 28 8.13 7.30 -3.26
N LEU A 29 7.39 7.83 -2.28
CA LEU A 29 6.93 7.09 -1.10
C LEU A 29 5.41 7.08 -1.02
N GLN A 30 4.84 5.90 -1.21
CA GLN A 30 3.42 5.66 -1.08
C GLN A 30 3.17 4.73 0.10
N VAL A 31 2.15 5.06 0.89
CA VAL A 31 1.72 4.24 2.01
C VAL A 31 0.26 3.90 1.79
N LYS A 32 -0.08 2.63 1.98
CA LYS A 32 -1.43 2.11 1.93
C LYS A 32 -1.74 1.40 3.24
N TYR A 33 -2.94 1.60 3.74
CA TYR A 33 -3.42 0.97 4.95
C TYR A 33 -4.82 0.42 4.69
N GLY A 34 -4.93 -0.90 4.62
CA GLY A 34 -6.18 -1.62 4.49
C GLY A 34 -6.67 -2.13 5.84
N VAL A 35 -7.94 -1.95 6.16
CA VAL A 35 -8.58 -2.58 7.32
C VAL A 35 -9.83 -3.34 6.87
N GLY A 36 -9.87 -4.63 7.15
CA GLY A 36 -11.07 -5.44 6.97
C GLY A 36 -12.13 -5.05 8.00
N ILE A 37 -13.35 -4.73 7.56
CA ILE A 37 -14.42 -4.28 8.48
C ILE A 37 -15.02 -5.44 9.29
N PHE A 38 -14.77 -6.68 8.88
CA PHE A 38 -15.28 -7.89 9.56
C PHE A 38 -14.23 -8.52 10.48
N ASP A 39 -13.01 -8.80 9.99
CA ASP A 39 -11.97 -9.46 10.78
C ASP A 39 -11.03 -8.49 11.53
N SER A 40 -11.20 -7.17 11.35
CA SER A 40 -10.29 -6.12 11.88
C SER A 40 -8.80 -6.36 11.54
N LEU A 41 -8.53 -7.15 10.50
CA LEU A 41 -7.18 -7.40 10.02
C LEU A 41 -6.68 -6.13 9.33
N ALA A 42 -5.78 -5.44 10.00
CA ALA A 42 -5.07 -4.29 9.49
C ALA A 42 -3.88 -4.76 8.65
N THR A 43 -3.74 -4.23 7.43
CA THR A 43 -2.60 -4.45 6.56
C THR A 43 -2.04 -3.10 6.12
N LEU A 44 -0.82 -2.82 6.55
CA LEU A 44 -0.02 -1.68 6.15
C LEU A 44 0.92 -2.10 5.01
N THR A 45 0.78 -1.48 3.85
CA THR A 45 1.69 -1.64 2.71
C THR A 45 2.46 -0.35 2.49
N LEU A 46 3.77 -0.41 2.53
CA LEU A 46 4.67 0.70 2.26
C LEU A 46 5.42 0.41 0.96
N ARG A 47 5.31 1.32 -0.01
CA ARG A 47 5.99 1.20 -1.30
C ARG A 47 6.92 2.38 -1.49
N TYR A 48 8.21 2.11 -1.62
CA TYR A 48 9.26 3.09 -1.80
C TYR A 48 10.01 2.86 -3.10
N ARG A 49 10.12 3.89 -3.95
CA ARG A 49 10.91 3.83 -5.19
C ARG A 49 12.33 4.32 -4.90
N LEU A 50 13.29 3.42 -4.93
CA LEU A 50 14.72 3.76 -4.75
C LEU A 50 15.37 4.25 -6.04
N MET A 51 14.97 3.69 -7.20
CA MET A 51 15.51 4.05 -8.51
C MET A 51 14.41 3.97 -9.57
N PRO A 52 14.58 4.54 -10.79
CA PRO A 52 13.61 4.47 -11.88
C PRO A 52 13.19 3.06 -12.34
N LYS A 53 13.74 2.01 -11.73
CA LYS A 53 13.49 0.59 -12.02
C LYS A 53 13.49 -0.30 -10.76
N LEU A 54 13.66 0.29 -9.57
CA LEU A 54 13.78 -0.43 -8.30
C LEU A 54 12.71 0.06 -7.32
N TYR A 55 11.84 -0.86 -6.93
CA TYR A 55 10.75 -0.64 -6.00
C TYR A 55 10.94 -1.55 -4.79
N LEU A 56 10.89 -0.97 -3.61
CA LEU A 56 10.84 -1.69 -2.35
C LEU A 56 9.38 -1.67 -1.85
N GLU A 57 8.84 -2.83 -1.59
CA GLU A 57 7.51 -2.99 -1.02
C GLU A 57 7.61 -3.72 0.32
N ALA A 58 7.08 -3.12 1.37
CA ALA A 58 7.00 -3.73 2.68
C ALA A 58 5.51 -3.88 3.03
N VAL A 59 5.08 -5.08 3.39
CA VAL A 59 3.71 -5.34 3.82
C VAL A 59 3.74 -5.83 5.25
N SER A 60 2.89 -5.25 6.09
CA SER A 60 2.78 -5.56 7.50
C SER A 60 1.30 -5.64 7.86
N GLY A 61 0.79 -6.85 8.07
CA GLY A 61 -0.55 -7.06 8.60
C GLY A 61 -0.61 -8.37 9.35
N VAL A 62 -1.40 -9.31 8.84
CA VAL A 62 -1.41 -10.70 9.35
C VAL A 62 -0.06 -11.38 9.14
N ASN A 63 0.57 -11.10 8.00
CA ASN A 63 1.92 -11.52 7.67
C ASN A 63 2.78 -10.28 7.44
N GLN A 64 4.04 -10.37 7.83
CA GLN A 64 5.06 -9.36 7.57
C GLN A 64 5.94 -9.88 6.44
N ALA A 65 6.00 -9.13 5.34
CA ALA A 65 6.79 -9.44 4.16
C ALA A 65 7.52 -8.20 3.67
N LEU A 66 8.71 -8.42 3.11
CA LEU A 66 9.50 -7.37 2.48
C LEU A 66 9.91 -7.87 1.10
N ASP A 67 9.37 -7.24 0.07
CA ASP A 67 9.56 -7.55 -1.33
C ASP A 67 10.39 -6.47 -2.01
N LEU A 68 11.36 -6.88 -2.83
CA LEU A 68 12.16 -6.00 -3.65
C LEU A 68 11.90 -6.32 -5.12
N LEU A 69 11.24 -5.39 -5.82
CA LEU A 69 10.91 -5.53 -7.23
C LEU A 69 11.88 -4.70 -8.07
N TYR A 70 12.64 -5.38 -8.92
CA TYR A 70 13.51 -4.73 -9.89
C TYR A 70 13.06 -5.07 -11.32
N GLN A 71 12.88 -4.05 -12.14
CA GLN A 71 12.47 -4.19 -13.54
C GLN A 71 13.69 -4.00 -14.46
N PHE A 72 14.11 -5.05 -15.16
CA PHE A 72 15.08 -4.94 -16.26
C PHE A 72 14.30 -4.65 -17.56
N GLU A 73 14.52 -3.48 -18.17
CA GLU A 73 14.12 -3.25 -19.58
C GLU A 73 15.31 -3.65 -20.46
N PHE A 74 15.08 -4.54 -21.43
CA PHE A 74 16.02 -4.92 -22.49
C PHE A 74 15.69 -4.19 -23.79
#